data_AF-A0A9D6UCP1-F1
#
_entry.id   AF-A0A9D6UCP1-F1
#
_cell.length_a   1.000
_cell.length_b   1.000
_cell.length_c   1.000
_cell.angle_alpha   90.00
_cell.angle_beta   90.00
_cell.angle_gamma   90.00
#
_symmetry.space_group_name_H-M   'P 1'
#
loop_
_entity.id
_entity.type
_entity.pdbx_description
1 polymer ?
#
loop_
_entity_poly.entity_id
_entity_poly.type
_entity_poly.pdbx_seq_one_letter_code
_entity_poly.pdbx_strand_id
1 'polypeptide(L)'
;DGLARYGYLANPASPTPGLPVGFVVADGVLGPSCAACHTRQIEVEGKAYRIDGGPALADMGALWADLDTVVGKVLADTASFSEFAKAVLGSGYDPQKETKLRGEVDLWYARHHAITEAGLPKDRPWGAGRIDAVGMILNRVTGLDIGPGPTHIILGNMRKADAPVRPPFLWNAPRQDHTQWPGFADNGDRILAMARNVGQVYGVFGEFFPEKDATHLLGFNYVKANSVDFKGLIELERLVERIGPPKWPWPTDRTLAAQGKLIYERPYEEGGCADCHGIDRGQPRLLNPDTWCTPVQDVGTDAREYQYFAPDWKVDTGALTGAFIPFVSEPLGRTDAPVSVLATAARGAILQHFLPVTVNGVERKKADVALAILQPLIEELKGVYKIPGTPGAGRWACRRAPETPGKLKFEARVLEGVWAAAPYLHNASVPSLAELLKPPQDRATDFKVGPAYDVSAVGLA
;
A
#
# COMPACT_ATOMS: atom_id res chain seq x y z
N ASP A 1 -1.29 -22.48 -14.72
CA ASP A 1 0.03 -22.43 -14.04
C ASP A 1 -0.04 -21.83 -12.63
N GLY A 2 -1.24 -21.60 -12.05
CA GLY A 2 -1.36 -21.01 -10.70
C GLY A 2 -0.77 -19.60 -10.60
N LEU A 3 -0.71 -18.85 -11.71
CA LEU A 3 -0.04 -17.54 -11.82
C LEU A 3 1.48 -17.58 -11.59
N ALA A 4 2.10 -18.76 -11.66
CA ALA A 4 3.55 -18.91 -11.47
C ALA A 4 4.38 -18.12 -12.50
N ARG A 5 3.84 -17.90 -13.72
CA ARG A 5 4.50 -17.06 -14.74
C ARG A 5 4.71 -15.60 -14.29
N TYR A 6 3.93 -15.12 -13.33
CA TYR A 6 4.09 -13.80 -12.73
C TYR A 6 4.85 -13.85 -11.40
N GLY A 7 5.46 -14.98 -11.04
CA GLY A 7 6.23 -15.12 -9.79
C GLY A 7 5.40 -15.32 -8.53
N TYR A 8 4.08 -15.56 -8.64
CA TYR A 8 3.27 -15.92 -7.48
C TYR A 8 3.54 -17.34 -7.01
N LEU A 9 3.53 -17.51 -5.69
CA LEU A 9 4.00 -18.72 -5.03
C LEU A 9 2.88 -19.75 -4.90
N ALA A 10 3.18 -21.03 -5.19
CA ALA A 10 2.21 -22.10 -5.00
C ALA A 10 1.66 -22.15 -3.56
N ASN A 11 0.36 -22.46 -3.44
CA ASN A 11 -0.33 -22.68 -2.17
C ASN A 11 -1.13 -23.99 -2.22
N PRO A 12 -0.49 -25.14 -1.98
CA PRO A 12 -1.16 -26.44 -2.04
C PRO A 12 -2.26 -26.58 -0.96
N ALA A 13 -2.21 -25.76 0.09
CA ALA A 13 -3.21 -25.72 1.15
C ALA A 13 -4.31 -24.68 0.91
N SER A 14 -4.39 -24.08 -0.29
CA SER A 14 -5.42 -23.10 -0.61
C SER A 14 -6.83 -23.71 -0.44
N PRO A 15 -7.75 -23.04 0.30
CA PRO A 15 -9.14 -23.48 0.40
C PRO A 15 -9.85 -23.55 -0.97
N THR A 16 -9.41 -22.71 -1.92
CA THR A 16 -9.80 -22.80 -3.33
C THR A 16 -8.64 -23.41 -4.12
N PRO A 17 -8.76 -24.67 -4.58
CA PRO A 17 -7.67 -25.36 -5.26
C PRO A 17 -7.12 -24.57 -6.45
N GLY A 18 -5.79 -24.52 -6.58
CA GLY A 18 -5.11 -23.88 -7.71
C GLY A 18 -4.81 -22.39 -7.55
N LEU A 19 -5.32 -21.71 -6.52
CA LEU A 19 -4.90 -20.33 -6.23
C LEU A 19 -3.52 -20.30 -5.55
N PRO A 20 -2.64 -19.35 -5.93
CA PRO A 20 -1.37 -19.16 -5.25
C PRO A 20 -1.53 -18.44 -3.92
N VAL A 21 -0.44 -18.33 -3.17
CA VAL A 21 -0.40 -17.51 -1.95
C VAL A 21 -0.75 -16.08 -2.30
N GLY A 22 -1.62 -15.50 -1.48
CA GLY A 22 -2.07 -14.13 -1.69
C GLY A 22 -3.29 -14.00 -2.58
N PHE A 23 -3.94 -15.08 -3.03
CA PHE A 23 -5.19 -14.99 -3.78
C PHE A 23 -6.28 -15.79 -3.07
N VAL A 24 -7.46 -15.19 -2.94
CA VAL A 24 -8.59 -15.77 -2.20
C VAL A 24 -9.89 -15.53 -2.95
N VAL A 25 -10.84 -16.44 -2.75
CA VAL A 25 -12.24 -16.20 -3.08
C VAL A 25 -12.98 -15.94 -1.78
N ALA A 26 -13.60 -14.77 -1.67
CA ALA A 26 -14.45 -14.39 -0.55
C ALA A 26 -15.78 -13.86 -1.10
N ASP A 27 -16.90 -14.36 -0.59
CA ASP A 27 -18.25 -13.99 -1.03
C ASP A 27 -18.46 -14.07 -2.56
N GLY A 28 -17.82 -15.05 -3.20
CA GLY A 28 -17.88 -15.25 -4.65
C GLY A 28 -16.98 -14.33 -5.47
N VAL A 29 -16.18 -13.46 -4.82
CA VAL A 29 -15.25 -12.53 -5.47
C VAL A 29 -13.82 -13.06 -5.33
N LEU A 30 -13.13 -13.23 -6.46
CA LEU A 30 -11.70 -13.53 -6.51
C LEU A 30 -10.89 -12.23 -6.42
N GLY A 31 -9.92 -12.17 -5.53
CA GLY A 31 -8.99 -11.05 -5.45
C GLY A 31 -7.70 -11.39 -4.73
N PRO A 32 -6.66 -10.55 -4.87
CA PRO A 32 -5.47 -10.69 -4.07
C PRO A 32 -5.70 -10.18 -2.64
N SER A 33 -5.06 -10.84 -1.68
CA SER A 33 -4.89 -10.39 -0.30
C SER A 33 -3.50 -9.76 -0.12
N CYS A 34 -3.23 -9.22 1.07
CA CYS A 34 -1.94 -8.61 1.41
C CYS A 34 -0.75 -9.55 1.15
N ALA A 35 -0.94 -10.86 1.30
CA ALA A 35 0.09 -11.87 1.08
C ALA A 35 0.55 -11.98 -0.39
N ALA A 36 -0.20 -11.44 -1.36
CA ALA A 36 0.25 -11.37 -2.76
C ALA A 36 1.49 -10.48 -2.91
N CYS A 37 1.59 -9.43 -2.10
CA CYS A 37 2.69 -8.48 -2.10
C CYS A 37 3.68 -8.69 -0.95
N HIS A 38 3.22 -9.30 0.15
CA HIS A 38 3.95 -9.44 1.41
C HIS A 38 4.28 -10.90 1.79
N THR A 39 4.35 -11.80 0.82
CA THR A 39 4.93 -13.12 1.04
C THR A 39 5.94 -13.42 -0.06
N ARG A 40 7.11 -13.93 0.34
CA ARG A 40 8.18 -14.27 -0.58
C ARG A 40 8.78 -15.64 -0.33
N GLN A 41 9.53 -16.12 -1.31
CA GLN A 41 10.38 -17.28 -1.17
C GLN A 41 11.81 -16.92 -1.59
N ILE A 42 12.78 -17.47 -0.88
CA ILE A 42 14.18 -17.52 -1.30
C ILE A 42 14.64 -18.96 -1.39
N GLU A 43 15.69 -19.21 -2.16
CA GLU A 43 16.24 -20.54 -2.41
C GLU A 43 17.75 -20.52 -2.19
N VAL A 44 18.21 -21.39 -1.27
CA VAL A 44 19.62 -21.58 -0.94
C VAL A 44 19.90 -23.06 -1.08
N GLU A 45 20.87 -23.41 -1.93
CA GLU A 45 21.30 -24.81 -2.15
C GLU A 45 20.12 -25.76 -2.47
N GLY A 46 19.15 -25.29 -3.26
CA GLY A 46 17.96 -26.07 -3.64
C GLY A 46 16.88 -26.16 -2.56
N LYS A 47 17.08 -25.55 -1.39
CA LYS A 47 16.08 -25.48 -0.32
C LYS A 47 15.32 -24.17 -0.37
N ALA A 48 14.00 -24.26 -0.44
CA ALA A 48 13.09 -23.13 -0.37
C ALA A 48 12.83 -22.68 1.08
N TYR A 49 12.89 -21.37 1.30
CA TYR A 49 12.52 -20.71 2.56
C TYR A 49 11.37 -19.73 2.28
N ARG A 50 10.19 -20.03 2.84
CA ARG A 50 9.02 -19.14 2.80
C ARG A 50 9.14 -18.10 3.90
N ILE A 51 8.93 -16.84 3.55
CA ILE A 51 9.05 -15.71 4.47
C ILE A 51 7.77 -14.88 4.37
N ASP A 52 6.93 -15.03 5.38
CA ASP A 52 5.74 -14.20 5.54
C ASP A 52 6.14 -12.80 6.00
N GLY A 53 5.43 -11.79 5.50
CA GLY A 53 5.75 -10.38 5.72
C GLY A 53 6.90 -9.85 4.85
N GLY A 54 7.54 -10.69 4.04
CA GLY A 54 8.63 -10.29 3.15
C GLY A 54 8.13 -9.75 1.80
N PRO A 55 8.89 -8.88 1.13
CA PRO A 55 8.50 -8.34 -0.17
C PRO A 55 8.45 -9.43 -1.23
N ALA A 56 7.29 -9.64 -1.84
CA ALA A 56 7.12 -10.58 -2.95
C ALA A 56 7.98 -10.19 -4.15
N LEU A 57 8.43 -11.18 -4.93
CA LEU A 57 9.11 -10.97 -6.22
C LEU A 57 8.15 -11.13 -7.40
N ALA A 58 6.84 -10.97 -7.18
CA ALA A 58 5.83 -11.12 -8.21
C ALA A 58 5.80 -9.91 -9.17
N ASP A 59 5.35 -10.13 -10.40
CA ASP A 59 5.11 -9.10 -11.41
C ASP A 59 3.60 -8.83 -11.55
N MET A 60 3.08 -7.99 -10.65
CA MET A 60 1.67 -7.61 -10.66
C MET A 60 1.30 -6.77 -11.88
N GLY A 61 2.24 -5.97 -12.40
CA GLY A 61 2.01 -5.15 -13.59
C GLY A 61 1.72 -6.01 -14.82
N ALA A 62 2.52 -7.07 -15.03
CA ALA A 62 2.28 -8.03 -16.11
C ALA A 62 0.95 -8.77 -15.94
N LEU A 63 0.59 -9.18 -14.71
CA LEU A 63 -0.71 -9.80 -14.44
C LEU A 63 -1.87 -8.87 -14.81
N TRP A 64 -1.80 -7.59 -14.42
CA TRP A 64 -2.84 -6.60 -14.74
C TRP A 64 -2.97 -6.32 -16.22
N ALA A 65 -1.84 -6.17 -16.93
CA ALA A 65 -1.83 -5.94 -18.38
C ALA A 65 -2.46 -7.10 -19.16
N ASP A 66 -2.12 -8.33 -18.78
CA ASP A 66 -2.67 -9.53 -19.42
C ASP A 66 -4.16 -9.71 -19.11
N LEU A 67 -4.59 -9.38 -17.89
CA LEU A 67 -6.01 -9.40 -17.50
C LEU A 67 -6.81 -8.39 -18.33
N ASP A 68 -6.30 -7.17 -18.51
CA ASP A 68 -6.93 -6.16 -19.37
C ASP A 68 -7.04 -6.68 -20.81
N THR A 69 -5.92 -7.14 -21.36
CA THR A 69 -5.85 -7.63 -22.74
C THR A 69 -6.81 -8.79 -23.01
N VAL A 70 -6.90 -9.76 -22.09
CA VAL A 70 -7.75 -10.95 -22.31
C VAL A 70 -9.23 -10.63 -22.18
N VAL A 71 -9.62 -9.80 -21.20
CA VAL A 71 -11.03 -9.41 -21.03
C VAL A 71 -11.49 -8.54 -22.19
N GLY A 72 -10.65 -7.61 -22.65
CA GLY A 72 -10.95 -6.81 -23.85
C GLY A 72 -11.20 -7.67 -25.09
N LYS A 73 -10.40 -8.71 -25.30
CA LYS A 73 -10.61 -9.68 -26.40
C LYS A 73 -11.92 -10.45 -26.26
N VAL A 74 -12.24 -10.92 -25.05
CA VAL A 74 -13.50 -11.63 -24.78
C VAL A 74 -14.71 -10.73 -25.05
N LEU A 75 -14.66 -9.46 -24.65
CA LEU A 75 -15.76 -8.52 -24.88
C LEU A 75 -15.94 -8.12 -26.34
N ALA A 76 -14.83 -7.97 -27.08
CA ALA A 76 -14.82 -7.55 -28.47
C ALA A 76 -15.36 -8.61 -29.45
N ASP A 77 -15.35 -9.88 -29.09
CA ASP A 77 -15.85 -10.98 -29.92
C ASP A 77 -17.11 -11.62 -29.33
N THR A 78 -18.22 -11.59 -30.08
CA THR A 78 -19.50 -12.11 -29.61
C THR A 78 -19.46 -13.62 -29.34
N ALA A 79 -18.73 -14.39 -30.16
CA ALA A 79 -18.62 -15.84 -29.97
C ALA A 79 -17.84 -16.17 -28.70
N SER A 80 -16.66 -15.55 -28.51
CA SER A 80 -15.83 -15.69 -27.31
C SER A 80 -16.59 -15.31 -26.04
N PHE A 81 -17.36 -14.22 -26.06
CA PHE A 81 -18.18 -13.85 -24.92
C PHE A 81 -19.28 -14.88 -24.64
N SER A 82 -19.94 -15.41 -25.66
CA SER A 82 -20.98 -16.42 -25.46
C SER A 82 -20.40 -17.70 -24.86
N GLU A 83 -19.19 -18.10 -25.26
CA GLU A 83 -18.46 -19.21 -24.62
C GLU A 83 -18.13 -18.91 -23.16
N PHE A 84 -17.59 -17.72 -22.88
CA PHE A 84 -17.33 -17.24 -21.52
C PHE A 84 -18.61 -17.25 -20.66
N ALA A 85 -19.72 -16.71 -21.17
CA ALA A 85 -20.99 -16.64 -20.47
C ALA A 85 -21.56 -18.02 -20.18
N LYS A 86 -21.46 -18.97 -21.12
CA LYS A 86 -21.86 -20.38 -20.88
C LYS A 86 -21.01 -21.02 -19.79
N ALA A 87 -19.71 -20.73 -19.75
CA ALA A 87 -18.82 -21.24 -18.70
C ALA A 87 -19.17 -20.65 -17.32
N VAL A 88 -19.45 -19.36 -17.24
CA VAL A 88 -19.80 -18.67 -15.98
C VAL A 88 -21.19 -19.05 -15.48
N LEU A 89 -22.20 -19.05 -16.36
CA LEU A 89 -23.60 -19.31 -16.01
C LEU A 89 -23.92 -20.80 -15.87
N GLY A 90 -23.10 -21.68 -16.45
CA GLY A 90 -23.25 -23.14 -16.38
C GLY A 90 -24.63 -23.60 -16.84
N SER A 91 -25.27 -24.49 -16.07
CA SER A 91 -26.62 -24.98 -16.35
C SER A 91 -27.72 -23.90 -16.27
N GLY A 92 -27.39 -22.73 -15.70
CA GLY A 92 -28.30 -21.60 -15.59
C GLY A 92 -28.30 -20.68 -16.81
N TYR A 93 -27.53 -20.99 -17.86
CA TYR A 93 -27.42 -20.18 -19.08
C TYR A 93 -28.75 -19.94 -19.79
N ASP A 94 -29.03 -18.67 -20.12
CA ASP A 94 -30.05 -18.24 -21.07
C ASP A 94 -29.64 -16.88 -21.70
N PRO A 95 -30.24 -16.48 -22.85
CA PRO A 95 -29.84 -15.24 -23.54
C PRO A 95 -30.04 -13.95 -22.73
N GLN A 96 -31.00 -13.91 -21.81
CA GLN A 96 -31.25 -12.72 -20.98
C GLN A 96 -30.16 -12.58 -19.91
N LYS A 97 -29.77 -13.69 -19.28
CA LYS A 97 -28.65 -13.71 -18.32
C LYS A 97 -27.31 -13.45 -18.98
N GLU A 98 -27.09 -13.93 -20.21
CA GLU A 98 -25.89 -13.56 -20.99
C GLU A 98 -25.84 -12.04 -21.23
N THR A 99 -26.96 -11.44 -21.63
CA THR A 99 -27.06 -9.98 -21.83
C THR A 99 -26.77 -9.22 -20.53
N LYS A 100 -27.32 -9.70 -19.40
CA LYS A 100 -27.05 -9.10 -18.08
C LYS A 100 -25.57 -9.21 -17.70
N LEU A 101 -24.98 -10.40 -17.82
CA LEU A 101 -23.57 -10.65 -17.54
C LEU A 101 -22.68 -9.76 -18.42
N ARG A 102 -23.04 -9.57 -19.69
CA ARG A 102 -22.32 -8.66 -20.58
C ARG A 102 -22.30 -7.24 -20.03
N GLY A 103 -23.44 -6.70 -19.62
CA GLY A 103 -23.50 -5.37 -19.00
C GLY A 103 -22.67 -5.25 -17.72
N GLU A 104 -22.66 -6.29 -16.88
CA GLU A 104 -21.85 -6.34 -15.65
C GLU A 104 -20.34 -6.37 -15.97
N VAL A 105 -19.91 -7.19 -16.94
CA VAL A 105 -18.50 -7.29 -17.36
C VAL A 105 -18.06 -6.04 -18.12
N ASP A 106 -18.90 -5.45 -18.96
CA ASP A 106 -18.61 -4.18 -19.65
C ASP A 106 -18.37 -3.05 -18.63
N LEU A 107 -19.21 -2.95 -17.59
CA LEU A 107 -19.06 -1.94 -16.54
C LEU A 107 -17.77 -2.13 -15.73
N TRP A 108 -17.49 -3.37 -15.33
CA TRP A 108 -16.24 -3.69 -14.64
C TRP A 108 -15.02 -3.41 -15.52
N TYR A 109 -15.05 -3.86 -16.78
CA TYR A 109 -13.94 -3.73 -17.71
C TYR A 109 -13.67 -2.28 -18.09
N ALA A 110 -14.70 -1.44 -18.28
CA ALA A 110 -14.51 -0.01 -18.54
C ALA A 110 -13.66 0.67 -17.47
N ARG A 111 -13.83 0.28 -16.20
CA ARG A 111 -13.07 0.81 -15.06
C ARG A 111 -11.67 0.21 -14.99
N HIS A 112 -11.54 -1.11 -15.11
CA HIS A 112 -10.25 -1.82 -15.14
C HIS A 112 -9.36 -1.31 -16.28
N HIS A 113 -9.93 -1.16 -17.47
CA HIS A 113 -9.25 -0.67 -18.65
C HIS A 113 -8.84 0.79 -18.51
N ALA A 114 -9.70 1.66 -17.98
CA ALA A 114 -9.35 3.07 -17.78
C ALA A 114 -8.10 3.25 -16.90
N ILE A 115 -8.03 2.56 -15.76
CA ILE A 115 -6.85 2.65 -14.87
C ILE A 115 -5.63 1.93 -15.43
N THR A 116 -5.81 0.81 -16.13
CA THR A 116 -4.70 0.10 -16.77
C THR A 116 -4.09 0.94 -17.88
N GLU A 117 -4.90 1.51 -18.76
CA GLU A 117 -4.44 2.33 -19.89
C GLU A 117 -3.78 3.63 -19.42
N ALA A 118 -4.40 4.34 -18.47
CA ALA A 118 -3.87 5.61 -17.99
C ALA A 118 -2.68 5.44 -17.04
N GLY A 119 -2.69 4.37 -16.23
CA GLY A 119 -1.75 4.19 -15.14
C GLY A 119 -0.56 3.29 -15.47
N LEU A 120 -0.76 2.17 -16.17
CA LEU A 120 0.29 1.16 -16.30
C LEU A 120 1.27 1.52 -17.45
N PRO A 121 2.57 1.69 -17.18
CA PRO A 121 3.54 2.03 -18.21
C PRO A 121 3.79 0.87 -19.19
N LYS A 122 3.43 1.05 -20.47
CA LYS A 122 3.62 0.05 -21.54
C LYS A 122 5.09 -0.06 -22.01
N ASP A 123 5.78 1.08 -22.06
CA ASP A 123 7.16 1.24 -22.50
C ASP A 123 8.17 0.81 -21.44
N ARG A 124 7.82 1.00 -20.16
CA ARG A 124 8.68 0.66 -19.03
C ARG A 124 7.87 0.02 -17.89
N PRO A 125 7.43 -1.25 -18.06
CA PRO A 125 6.68 -1.97 -17.04
C PRO A 125 7.42 -2.00 -15.70
N TRP A 126 6.69 -2.11 -14.59
CA TRP A 126 7.29 -2.14 -13.25
C TRP A 126 8.27 -3.30 -13.06
N GLY A 127 7.96 -4.46 -13.63
CA GLY A 127 8.75 -5.68 -13.51
C GLY A 127 8.63 -6.36 -12.15
N ALA A 128 9.25 -7.53 -12.04
CA ALA A 128 9.20 -8.38 -10.85
C ALA A 128 9.66 -7.67 -9.56
N GLY A 129 8.88 -7.83 -8.49
CA GLY A 129 9.20 -7.33 -7.15
C GLY A 129 8.96 -5.85 -6.93
N ARG A 130 8.38 -5.15 -7.91
CA ARG A 130 8.04 -3.73 -7.81
C ARG A 130 6.60 -3.47 -8.24
N ILE A 131 6.02 -2.46 -7.63
CA ILE A 131 4.67 -1.97 -7.90
C ILE A 131 4.64 -0.48 -7.65
N ASP A 132 3.94 0.27 -8.49
CA ASP A 132 3.64 1.66 -8.20
C ASP A 132 2.32 1.77 -7.43
N ALA A 133 2.35 1.31 -6.17
CA ALA A 133 1.17 1.24 -5.34
C ALA A 133 0.60 2.63 -5.05
N VAL A 134 1.45 3.62 -4.75
CA VAL A 134 0.99 4.99 -4.43
C VAL A 134 0.32 5.64 -5.65
N GLY A 135 0.95 5.60 -6.83
CA GLY A 135 0.36 6.14 -8.05
C GLY A 135 -0.98 5.49 -8.37
N MET A 136 -1.07 4.16 -8.24
CA MET A 136 -2.31 3.42 -8.46
C MET A 136 -3.39 3.70 -7.42
N ILE A 137 -3.05 3.82 -6.14
CA ILE A 137 -4.01 4.18 -5.10
C ILE A 137 -4.63 5.55 -5.41
N LEU A 138 -3.79 6.53 -5.77
CA LEU A 138 -4.26 7.87 -6.09
C LEU A 138 -5.10 7.89 -7.37
N ASN A 139 -4.68 7.18 -8.43
CA ASN A 139 -5.47 7.03 -9.66
C ASN A 139 -6.83 6.37 -9.41
N ARG A 140 -6.88 5.34 -8.55
CA ARG A 140 -8.09 4.61 -8.24
C ARG A 140 -9.09 5.49 -7.50
N VAL A 141 -8.71 6.04 -6.35
CA VAL A 141 -9.60 6.85 -5.52
C VAL A 141 -10.06 8.10 -6.26
N THR A 142 -9.16 8.77 -6.98
CA THR A 142 -9.50 10.03 -7.63
C THR A 142 -10.13 9.84 -9.01
N GLY A 143 -9.77 8.76 -9.71
CA GLY A 143 -10.16 8.53 -11.10
C GLY A 143 -11.27 7.51 -11.31
N LEU A 144 -11.55 6.61 -10.36
CA LEU A 144 -12.55 5.54 -10.53
C LEU A 144 -13.67 5.51 -9.48
N ASP A 145 -13.54 6.26 -8.39
CA ASP A 145 -14.39 6.07 -7.20
C ASP A 145 -15.28 7.29 -6.89
N ILE A 146 -14.88 8.48 -7.36
CA ILE A 146 -15.54 9.75 -7.03
C ILE A 146 -16.17 10.46 -8.24
N GLY A 147 -16.16 9.84 -9.41
CA GLY A 147 -16.86 10.36 -10.59
C GLY A 147 -18.37 10.11 -10.57
N PRO A 148 -19.10 10.65 -11.58
CA PRO A 148 -20.51 10.36 -11.75
C PRO A 148 -20.75 8.87 -12.08
N GLY A 149 -21.82 8.31 -11.54
CA GLY A 149 -22.26 6.95 -11.88
C GLY A 149 -22.74 6.84 -13.34
N PRO A 150 -22.81 5.61 -13.90
CA PRO A 150 -22.56 4.33 -13.22
C PRO A 150 -21.09 3.90 -13.17
N THR A 151 -20.21 4.52 -13.98
CA THR A 151 -18.80 4.10 -14.07
C THR A 151 -17.92 4.72 -12.98
N HIS A 152 -18.32 5.87 -12.43
CA HIS A 152 -17.56 6.65 -11.45
C HIS A 152 -16.19 7.14 -11.95
N ILE A 153 -16.00 7.15 -13.28
CA ILE A 153 -14.73 7.49 -13.91
C ILE A 153 -14.55 9.02 -14.03
N ILE A 154 -13.38 9.50 -13.63
CA ILE A 154 -12.83 10.82 -13.99
C ILE A 154 -11.46 10.60 -14.64
N LEU A 155 -11.43 10.36 -15.95
CA LEU A 155 -10.19 10.04 -16.68
C LEU A 155 -9.10 11.10 -16.50
N GLY A 156 -9.48 12.38 -16.43
CA GLY A 156 -8.54 13.50 -16.27
C GLY A 156 -7.78 13.51 -14.93
N ASN A 157 -8.23 12.74 -13.94
CA ASN A 157 -7.54 12.61 -12.66
C ASN A 157 -6.39 11.59 -12.70
N MET A 158 -6.43 10.64 -13.65
CA MET A 158 -5.45 9.55 -13.73
C MET A 158 -4.15 10.00 -14.42
N ARG A 159 -3.03 9.46 -13.94
CA ARG A 159 -1.70 9.68 -14.51
C ARG A 159 -0.92 8.37 -14.59
N LYS A 160 0.11 8.35 -15.44
CA LYS A 160 1.05 7.22 -15.52
C LYS A 160 1.69 6.99 -14.15
N ALA A 161 1.62 5.76 -13.67
CA ALA A 161 2.26 5.31 -12.44
C ALA A 161 3.64 4.73 -12.77
N ASP A 162 4.66 5.60 -12.87
CA ASP A 162 6.01 5.24 -13.35
C ASP A 162 7.14 5.39 -12.31
N ALA A 163 6.76 5.40 -11.03
CA ALA A 163 7.62 5.37 -9.85
C ALA A 163 7.46 4.03 -9.07
N PRO A 164 7.71 2.86 -9.68
CA PRO A 164 7.50 1.59 -9.00
C PRO A 164 8.49 1.40 -7.85
N VAL A 165 7.94 1.02 -6.71
CA VAL A 165 8.69 0.73 -5.48
C VAL A 165 8.52 -0.74 -5.11
N ARG A 166 9.43 -1.28 -4.30
CA ARG A 166 9.24 -2.60 -3.72
C ARG A 166 8.23 -2.50 -2.57
N PRO A 167 7.37 -3.50 -2.36
CA PRO A 167 6.57 -3.58 -1.15
C PRO A 167 7.44 -3.49 0.11
N PRO A 168 7.08 -2.64 1.08
CA PRO A 168 7.61 -2.69 2.44
C PRO A 168 7.59 -4.12 3.03
N PHE A 169 8.59 -4.54 3.81
CA PHE A 169 8.38 -5.69 4.70
C PHE A 169 7.40 -5.30 5.84
N LEU A 170 6.63 -6.28 6.35
CA LEU A 170 5.58 -6.07 7.35
C LEU A 170 6.08 -6.16 8.79
N TRP A 171 7.10 -6.98 9.06
CA TRP A 171 7.66 -7.07 10.41
C TRP A 171 8.15 -5.70 10.87
N ASN A 172 8.05 -5.41 12.16
CA ASN A 172 8.35 -4.11 12.77
C ASN A 172 7.43 -2.95 12.39
N ALA A 173 6.63 -3.04 11.31
CA ALA A 173 5.75 -1.95 10.88
C ALA A 173 4.85 -1.43 12.00
N PRO A 174 4.17 -2.26 12.83
CA PRO A 174 3.28 -1.78 13.89
C PRO A 174 3.94 -0.92 14.97
N ARG A 175 5.28 -0.96 15.08
CA ARG A 175 6.04 -0.18 16.06
C ARG A 175 6.59 1.11 15.47
N GLN A 176 6.83 1.17 14.16
CA GLN A 176 7.40 2.34 13.49
C GLN A 176 6.40 3.49 13.47
N ASP A 177 6.85 4.68 13.88
CA ASP A 177 6.04 5.91 13.91
C ASP A 177 5.70 6.47 12.52
N HIS A 178 6.39 6.04 11.47
CA HIS A 178 6.07 6.31 10.07
C HIS A 178 6.10 5.04 9.23
N THR A 179 5.34 5.05 8.14
CA THR A 179 5.35 4.00 7.10
C THR A 179 5.22 4.61 5.71
N GLN A 180 5.34 3.75 4.70
CA GLN A 180 5.49 4.09 3.28
C GLN A 180 6.85 4.73 3.02
N TRP A 181 7.43 4.48 1.84
CA TRP A 181 8.81 4.89 1.58
C TRP A 181 9.07 6.38 1.83
N PRO A 182 8.20 7.33 1.42
CA PRO A 182 8.38 8.75 1.73
C PRO A 182 8.04 9.17 3.17
N GLY A 183 7.68 8.23 4.05
CA GLY A 183 7.23 8.48 5.43
C GLY A 183 5.96 9.32 5.53
N PHE A 184 5.11 9.27 4.50
CA PHE A 184 3.94 10.14 4.39
C PHE A 184 2.75 9.64 5.22
N ALA A 185 2.77 8.40 5.71
CA ALA A 185 1.76 7.88 6.64
C ALA A 185 2.36 7.79 8.05
N ASP A 186 1.82 8.57 8.99
CA ASP A 186 2.06 8.29 10.41
C ASP A 186 1.54 6.89 10.76
N ASN A 187 2.21 6.26 11.71
CA ASN A 187 1.94 4.91 12.13
C ASN A 187 2.37 4.71 13.60
N GLY A 188 2.37 3.47 14.07
CA GLY A 188 2.79 3.13 15.42
C GLY A 188 1.61 2.93 16.38
N ASP A 189 0.37 3.11 15.93
CA ASP A 189 -0.80 2.65 16.66
C ASP A 189 -1.88 2.06 15.73
N ARG A 190 -2.93 1.51 16.33
CA ARG A 190 -3.97 0.77 15.60
C ARG A 190 -4.89 1.66 14.78
N ILE A 191 -5.11 2.93 15.15
CA ILE A 191 -5.99 3.81 14.38
C ILE A 191 -5.28 4.35 13.13
N LEU A 192 -3.99 4.68 13.26
CA LEU A 192 -3.15 5.06 12.13
C LEU A 192 -2.90 3.88 11.19
N ALA A 193 -2.64 2.69 11.75
CA ALA A 193 -2.52 1.48 10.95
C ALA A 193 -3.82 1.13 10.22
N MET A 194 -4.98 1.31 10.86
CA MET A 194 -6.28 1.18 10.21
C MET A 194 -6.40 2.14 9.02
N ALA A 195 -6.04 3.41 9.19
CA ALA A 195 -6.13 4.38 8.11
C ALA A 195 -5.20 4.09 6.93
N ARG A 196 -3.98 3.62 7.22
CA ARG A 196 -3.06 3.07 6.22
C ARG A 196 -3.71 1.90 5.47
N ASN A 197 -4.30 0.96 6.18
CA ASN A 197 -4.91 -0.23 5.58
C ASN A 197 -6.14 0.12 4.73
N VAL A 198 -7.00 1.04 5.20
CA VAL A 198 -8.18 1.51 4.45
C VAL A 198 -7.79 2.14 3.11
N GLY A 199 -6.81 3.04 3.11
CA GLY A 199 -6.36 3.66 1.85
C GLY A 199 -5.68 2.66 0.89
N GLN A 200 -4.97 1.66 1.42
CA GLN A 200 -4.45 0.55 0.61
C GLN A 200 -5.58 -0.29 0.01
N VAL A 201 -6.64 -0.61 0.78
CA VAL A 201 -7.79 -1.35 0.25
C VAL A 201 -8.45 -0.59 -0.90
N TYR A 202 -8.70 0.71 -0.72
CA TYR A 202 -9.30 1.53 -1.78
C TYR A 202 -8.46 1.53 -3.05
N GLY A 203 -7.15 1.64 -2.93
CA GLY A 203 -6.30 1.72 -4.11
C GLY A 203 -5.99 0.40 -4.81
N VAL A 204 -6.41 -0.73 -4.22
CA VAL A 204 -6.15 -2.05 -4.79
C VAL A 204 -7.43 -2.61 -5.40
N PHE A 205 -8.44 -3.02 -4.62
CA PHE A 205 -9.71 -3.55 -5.16
C PHE A 205 -10.96 -3.17 -4.38
N GLY A 206 -10.84 -2.29 -3.38
CA GLY A 206 -11.99 -1.80 -2.63
C GLY A 206 -12.95 -1.02 -3.53
N GLU A 207 -14.24 -1.27 -3.36
CA GLU A 207 -15.28 -0.37 -3.86
C GLU A 207 -15.50 0.74 -2.84
N PHE A 208 -15.58 1.98 -3.33
CA PHE A 208 -15.83 3.16 -2.52
C PHE A 208 -16.54 4.21 -3.37
N PHE A 209 -17.83 4.45 -3.10
CA PHE A 209 -18.65 5.44 -3.81
C PHE A 209 -19.31 6.37 -2.80
N PRO A 210 -18.60 7.41 -2.32
CA PRO A 210 -19.14 8.32 -1.34
C PRO A 210 -20.28 9.16 -1.95
N GLU A 211 -21.31 9.44 -1.16
CA GLU A 211 -22.42 10.30 -1.55
C GLU A 211 -22.61 11.44 -0.56
N LYS A 212 -23.03 12.62 -1.04
CA LYS A 212 -23.49 13.69 -0.16
C LYS A 212 -24.76 13.26 0.54
N ASP A 213 -24.77 13.37 1.86
CA ASP A 213 -25.92 13.02 2.67
C ASP A 213 -25.96 13.91 3.92
N ALA A 214 -26.81 14.93 3.87
CA ALA A 214 -26.98 15.88 4.96
C ALA A 214 -27.59 15.25 6.23
N THR A 215 -28.14 14.03 6.13
CA THR A 215 -28.62 13.27 7.29
C THR A 215 -27.48 12.59 8.05
N HIS A 216 -26.25 12.62 7.55
CA HIS A 216 -25.09 12.09 8.26
C HIS A 216 -24.28 13.22 8.92
N LEU A 217 -23.66 12.91 10.06
CA LEU A 217 -22.86 13.87 10.84
C LEU A 217 -21.77 14.57 10.02
N LEU A 218 -21.12 13.83 9.11
CA LEU A 218 -20.06 14.34 8.25
C LEU A 218 -20.59 15.04 6.99
N GLY A 219 -21.92 15.08 6.77
CA GLY A 219 -22.55 15.58 5.54
C GLY A 219 -22.37 14.67 4.32
N PHE A 220 -21.79 13.50 4.53
CA PHE A 220 -21.49 12.50 3.51
C PHE A 220 -21.70 11.10 4.08
N ASN A 221 -22.03 10.17 3.18
CA ASN A 221 -22.06 8.76 3.45
C ASN A 221 -20.88 8.08 2.77
N TYR A 222 -19.90 7.67 3.57
CA TYR A 222 -18.67 6.99 3.20
C TYR A 222 -18.77 5.47 3.30
N VAL A 223 -19.83 4.91 3.90
CA VAL A 223 -19.88 3.49 4.30
C VAL A 223 -20.94 2.68 3.56
N LYS A 224 -21.97 3.31 2.99
CA LYS A 224 -23.07 2.61 2.31
C LYS A 224 -22.63 1.84 1.07
N ALA A 225 -21.82 2.47 0.22
CA ALA A 225 -21.29 1.86 -0.99
C ALA A 225 -19.77 1.72 -0.84
N ASN A 226 -19.38 0.90 0.14
CA ASN A 226 -17.99 0.70 0.55
C ASN A 226 -17.76 -0.77 0.90
N SER A 227 -16.74 -1.39 0.30
CA SER A 227 -16.43 -2.81 0.51
C SER A 227 -15.31 -3.06 1.52
N VAL A 228 -14.88 -2.05 2.28
CA VAL A 228 -13.85 -2.21 3.32
C VAL A 228 -14.37 -3.09 4.45
N ASP A 229 -13.71 -4.23 4.67
CA ASP A 229 -13.91 -5.06 5.86
C ASP A 229 -13.07 -4.57 7.03
N PHE A 230 -13.61 -3.61 7.80
CA PHE A 230 -12.94 -3.07 8.98
C PHE A 230 -12.58 -4.14 10.02
N LYS A 231 -13.43 -5.15 10.20
CA LYS A 231 -13.16 -6.23 11.17
C LYS A 231 -11.99 -7.09 10.70
N GLY A 232 -11.97 -7.44 9.42
CA GLY A 232 -10.85 -8.11 8.76
C GLY A 232 -9.55 -7.32 8.88
N LEU A 233 -9.59 -6.00 8.66
CA LEU A 233 -8.41 -5.13 8.81
C LEU A 233 -7.89 -5.06 10.26
N ILE A 234 -8.78 -5.08 11.27
CA ILE A 234 -8.36 -5.16 12.69
C ILE A 234 -7.64 -6.49 12.95
N GLU A 235 -8.20 -7.61 12.46
CA GLU A 235 -7.58 -8.93 12.68
C GLU A 235 -6.27 -9.09 11.91
N LEU A 236 -6.19 -8.53 10.70
CA LEU A 236 -4.96 -8.43 9.94
C LEU A 236 -3.88 -7.71 10.73
N GLU A 237 -4.18 -6.54 11.31
CA GLU A 237 -3.17 -5.80 12.08
C GLU A 237 -2.69 -6.60 13.30
N ARG A 238 -3.58 -7.34 13.98
CA ARG A 238 -3.17 -8.26 15.07
C ARG A 238 -2.25 -9.40 14.59
N LEU A 239 -2.39 -9.83 13.33
CA LEU A 239 -1.46 -10.78 12.73
C LEU A 239 -0.10 -10.13 12.43
N VAL A 240 -0.10 -8.90 11.89
CA VAL A 240 1.12 -8.13 11.62
C VAL A 240 1.88 -7.82 12.91
N GLU A 241 1.19 -7.52 14.01
CA GLU A 241 1.78 -7.36 15.35
C GLU A 241 2.53 -8.62 15.84
N ARG A 242 2.19 -9.81 15.33
CA ARG A 242 2.78 -11.10 15.75
C ARG A 242 3.92 -11.61 14.87
N ILE A 243 4.02 -11.18 13.61
CA ILE A 243 4.89 -11.84 12.62
C ILE A 243 6.37 -11.81 12.98
N GLY A 244 6.84 -10.73 13.63
CA GLY A 244 8.22 -10.55 14.08
C GLY A 244 9.27 -10.57 12.95
N PRO A 245 10.49 -10.04 13.18
CA PRO A 245 11.55 -10.14 12.19
C PRO A 245 12.01 -11.60 12.03
N PRO A 246 12.19 -12.11 10.80
CA PRO A 246 12.64 -13.48 10.58
C PRO A 246 14.06 -13.70 11.10
N LYS A 247 14.28 -14.80 11.82
CA LYS A 247 15.60 -15.17 12.36
C LYS A 247 16.52 -15.65 11.24
N TRP A 248 17.80 -15.26 11.33
CA TRP A 248 18.86 -15.79 10.46
C TRP A 248 18.99 -17.32 10.65
N PRO A 249 18.74 -18.15 9.62
CA PRO A 249 18.68 -19.61 9.78
C PRO A 249 20.03 -20.33 9.59
N TRP A 250 21.08 -19.61 9.17
CA TRP A 250 22.40 -20.18 8.89
C TRP A 250 23.38 -19.92 10.04
N PRO A 251 24.53 -20.60 10.09
CA PRO A 251 25.60 -20.26 11.01
C PRO A 251 26.06 -18.81 10.86
N THR A 252 26.55 -18.23 11.95
CA THR A 252 27.13 -16.88 11.98
C THR A 252 28.49 -16.93 12.67
N ASP A 253 29.51 -16.36 12.05
CA ASP A 253 30.77 -16.07 12.73
C ASP A 253 30.52 -14.99 13.79
N ARG A 254 30.52 -15.41 15.06
CA ARG A 254 30.22 -14.51 16.18
C ARG A 254 31.28 -13.45 16.40
N THR A 255 32.54 -13.73 16.05
CA THR A 255 33.64 -12.77 16.18
C THR A 255 33.48 -11.67 15.15
N LEU A 256 33.24 -12.03 13.88
CA LEU A 256 32.98 -11.06 12.82
C LEU A 256 31.68 -10.28 13.07
N ALA A 257 30.62 -10.93 13.55
CA ALA A 257 29.39 -10.23 13.91
C ALA A 257 29.59 -9.20 15.04
N ALA A 258 30.41 -9.53 16.04
CA ALA A 258 30.77 -8.59 17.11
C ALA A 258 31.57 -7.39 16.58
N GLN A 259 32.50 -7.61 15.63
CA GLN A 259 33.20 -6.51 14.95
C GLN A 259 32.25 -5.66 14.11
N GLY A 260 31.32 -6.29 13.38
CA GLY A 260 30.28 -5.60 12.61
C GLY A 260 29.39 -4.73 13.49
N LYS A 261 29.05 -5.19 14.71
CA LYS A 261 28.32 -4.38 15.70
C LYS A 261 29.05 -3.09 16.04
N LEU A 262 30.37 -3.14 16.24
CA LEU A 262 31.17 -1.95 16.53
C LEU A 262 31.18 -0.96 15.35
N ILE A 263 31.07 -1.42 14.10
CA ILE A 263 30.94 -0.56 12.92
C ILE A 263 29.53 0.04 12.87
N TYR A 264 28.51 -0.79 13.05
CA TYR A 264 27.10 -0.39 13.04
C TYR A 264 26.80 0.74 14.04
N GLU A 265 27.40 0.65 15.23
CA GLU A 265 27.20 1.58 16.34
C GLU A 265 28.05 2.87 16.26
N ARG A 266 28.86 3.06 15.21
CA ARG A 266 29.59 4.32 15.02
C ARG A 266 28.61 5.49 14.79
N PRO A 267 29.08 6.74 14.98
CA PRO A 267 28.37 7.91 14.47
C PRO A 267 28.19 7.83 12.96
N TYR A 268 27.10 8.38 12.42
CA TYR A 268 26.85 8.37 10.98
C TYR A 268 27.96 9.08 10.18
N GLU A 269 28.61 10.11 10.75
CA GLU A 269 29.73 10.81 10.11
C GLU A 269 30.95 9.91 9.86
N GLU A 270 31.08 8.84 10.65
CA GLU A 270 32.13 7.83 10.54
C GLU A 270 31.66 6.57 9.78
N GLY A 271 30.50 6.65 9.12
CA GLY A 271 29.90 5.54 8.37
C GLY A 271 29.10 4.55 9.23
N GLY A 272 28.71 4.93 10.44
CA GLY A 272 27.82 4.13 11.28
C GLY A 272 26.37 4.13 10.79
N CYS A 273 25.59 3.16 11.26
CA CYS A 273 24.22 2.91 10.77
C CYS A 273 23.16 3.22 11.82
N ALA A 274 23.50 3.06 13.11
CA ALA A 274 22.55 3.05 14.21
C ALA A 274 21.79 4.37 14.39
N ASP A 275 22.36 5.50 13.97
CA ASP A 275 21.74 6.82 14.10
C ASP A 275 20.50 6.98 13.22
N CYS A 276 20.48 6.31 12.06
CA CYS A 276 19.32 6.28 11.17
C CYS A 276 18.47 5.01 11.36
N HIS A 277 19.11 3.87 11.59
CA HIS A 277 18.48 2.55 11.50
C HIS A 277 18.35 1.80 12.84
N GLY A 278 18.86 2.38 13.93
CA GLY A 278 18.77 1.78 15.26
C GLY A 278 17.37 1.88 15.86
N ILE A 279 17.12 1.09 16.91
CA ILE A 279 15.88 1.16 17.67
C ILE A 279 16.00 2.29 18.69
N ASP A 280 15.26 3.38 18.42
CA ASP A 280 15.10 4.50 19.34
C ASP A 280 13.63 4.74 19.66
N ARG A 281 13.36 5.42 20.77
CA ARG A 281 12.01 5.89 21.11
C ARG A 281 11.51 6.87 20.05
N GLY A 282 10.38 6.52 19.42
CA GLY A 282 9.67 7.35 18.46
C GLY A 282 8.59 8.22 19.09
N GLN A 283 7.75 8.82 18.24
CA GLN A 283 6.61 9.62 18.68
C GLN A 283 5.60 8.76 19.45
N PRO A 284 5.34 9.01 20.75
CA PRO A 284 4.29 8.32 21.48
C PRO A 284 2.93 8.58 20.83
N ARG A 285 2.13 7.52 20.67
CA ARG A 285 0.76 7.58 20.14
C ARG A 285 -0.26 7.36 21.24
N LEU A 286 -1.49 7.83 21.04
CA LEU A 286 -2.57 7.71 22.03
C LEU A 286 -2.77 6.27 22.52
N LEU A 287 -2.75 5.29 21.61
CA LEU A 287 -2.98 3.88 21.93
C LEU A 287 -1.68 3.05 22.02
N ASN A 288 -0.52 3.67 21.82
CA ASN A 288 0.79 3.01 21.93
C ASN A 288 1.88 4.03 22.33
N PRO A 289 2.34 4.03 23.59
CA PRO A 289 3.37 4.96 24.05
C PRO A 289 4.79 4.60 23.59
N ASP A 290 5.01 3.38 23.08
CA ASP A 290 6.32 2.76 22.86
C ASP A 290 6.62 2.49 21.39
N THR A 291 6.43 3.52 20.56
CA THR A 291 6.81 3.49 19.14
C THR A 291 8.33 3.57 18.95
N TRP A 292 8.77 3.17 17.76
CA TRP A 292 10.12 3.30 17.26
C TRP A 292 10.24 4.49 16.35
N CYS A 293 11.31 5.25 16.54
CA CYS A 293 11.61 6.36 15.66
C CYS A 293 11.97 5.84 14.28
N THR A 294 11.35 6.42 13.25
CA THR A 294 11.59 6.09 11.84
C THR A 294 12.06 7.35 11.13
N PRO A 295 13.36 7.66 11.16
CA PRO A 295 13.86 8.88 10.54
C PRO A 295 13.54 8.91 9.04
N VAL A 296 13.05 10.04 8.53
CA VAL A 296 12.95 10.27 7.08
C VAL A 296 14.15 11.09 6.62
N GLN A 297 14.94 10.53 5.71
CA GLN A 297 16.24 11.07 5.32
C GLN A 297 16.38 11.21 3.81
N ASP A 298 16.91 12.34 3.36
CA ASP A 298 17.36 12.49 1.97
C ASP A 298 18.78 11.93 1.86
N VAL A 299 18.89 10.74 1.29
CA VAL A 299 20.16 10.01 1.10
C VAL A 299 20.55 9.91 -0.38
N GLY A 300 19.97 10.75 -1.25
CA GLY A 300 20.30 10.80 -2.67
C GLY A 300 19.86 9.57 -3.48
N THR A 301 18.88 8.80 -2.99
CA THR A 301 18.26 7.72 -3.79
C THR A 301 17.30 8.27 -4.84
N ASP A 302 16.83 7.41 -5.75
CA ASP A 302 15.80 7.77 -6.74
C ASP A 302 14.63 8.52 -6.09
N ALA A 303 14.21 9.62 -6.70
CA ALA A 303 13.18 10.50 -6.15
C ALA A 303 11.89 10.50 -6.97
N ARG A 304 11.71 9.56 -7.89
CA ARG A 304 10.58 9.55 -8.83
C ARG A 304 9.23 9.49 -8.10
N GLU A 305 9.15 8.77 -6.98
CA GLU A 305 7.91 8.66 -6.17
C GLU A 305 7.42 10.02 -5.65
N TYR A 306 8.32 11.00 -5.48
CA TYR A 306 7.96 12.33 -5.02
C TYR A 306 7.10 13.12 -6.01
N GLN A 307 7.02 12.69 -7.28
CA GLN A 307 6.10 13.28 -8.25
C GLN A 307 4.64 13.23 -7.78
N TYR A 308 4.29 12.27 -6.92
CA TYR A 308 2.94 12.12 -6.38
C TYR A 308 2.57 13.14 -5.31
N PHE A 309 3.56 13.86 -4.80
CA PHE A 309 3.38 14.92 -3.80
C PHE A 309 3.70 16.30 -4.38
N ALA A 310 3.81 16.40 -5.71
CA ALA A 310 4.08 17.64 -6.39
C ALA A 310 2.94 18.66 -6.11
N PRO A 311 3.26 19.90 -5.66
CA PRO A 311 2.24 20.89 -5.28
C PRO A 311 1.24 21.25 -6.38
N ASP A 312 1.66 21.09 -7.64
CA ASP A 312 0.89 21.36 -8.85
C ASP A 312 0.02 20.18 -9.31
N TRP A 313 0.18 18.98 -8.72
CA TRP A 313 -0.76 17.90 -8.99
C TRP A 313 -2.07 18.12 -8.23
N LYS A 314 -3.06 18.62 -8.97
CA LYS A 314 -4.45 18.77 -8.53
C LYS A 314 -5.37 17.87 -9.34
N VAL A 315 -6.39 17.33 -8.69
CA VAL A 315 -7.42 16.46 -9.27
C VAL A 315 -8.81 17.03 -8.98
N ASP A 316 -9.79 16.76 -9.84
CA ASP A 316 -11.21 17.02 -9.56
C ASP A 316 -11.65 16.15 -8.37
N THR A 317 -12.25 16.77 -7.34
CA THR A 317 -12.66 16.06 -6.12
C THR A 317 -14.02 15.39 -6.24
N GLY A 318 -14.75 15.60 -7.34
CA GLY A 318 -15.95 14.88 -7.72
C GLY A 318 -16.99 14.81 -6.61
N ALA A 319 -17.45 13.59 -6.31
CA ALA A 319 -18.42 13.31 -5.27
C ALA A 319 -18.00 13.79 -3.87
N LEU A 320 -16.70 13.97 -3.61
CA LEU A 320 -16.15 14.48 -2.35
C LEU A 320 -15.98 16.01 -2.31
N THR A 321 -16.43 16.76 -3.32
CA THR A 321 -16.36 18.24 -3.29
C THR A 321 -17.07 18.79 -2.04
N GLY A 322 -16.33 19.50 -1.19
CA GLY A 322 -16.79 20.07 0.08
C GLY A 322 -16.70 19.13 1.28
N ALA A 323 -16.19 17.90 1.11
CA ALA A 323 -15.98 16.96 2.20
C ALA A 323 -14.85 17.41 3.13
N PHE A 324 -15.04 17.24 4.44
CA PHE A 324 -14.03 17.50 5.46
C PHE A 324 -14.25 16.60 6.67
N ILE A 325 -13.22 16.52 7.52
CA ILE A 325 -13.24 15.79 8.78
C ILE A 325 -13.02 16.79 9.92
N PRO A 326 -13.98 16.92 10.87
CA PRO A 326 -13.85 17.84 11.99
C PRO A 326 -12.51 17.68 12.74
N PHE A 327 -11.93 18.80 13.16
CA PHE A 327 -10.65 18.90 13.88
C PHE A 327 -9.39 18.50 13.08
N VAL A 328 -9.53 17.89 11.89
CA VAL A 328 -8.43 17.21 11.18
C VAL A 328 -8.16 17.82 9.80
N SER A 329 -9.20 18.27 9.09
CA SER A 329 -9.03 18.83 7.75
C SER A 329 -9.99 19.97 7.45
N GLU A 330 -9.55 20.85 6.54
CA GLU A 330 -10.42 21.80 5.87
C GLU A 330 -11.28 21.10 4.79
N PRO A 331 -12.38 21.73 4.33
CA PRO A 331 -13.16 21.27 3.18
C PRO A 331 -12.34 21.18 1.90
N LEU A 332 -12.49 20.03 1.22
CA LEU A 332 -11.99 19.85 -0.14
C LEU A 332 -12.67 20.87 -1.07
N GLY A 333 -11.87 21.60 -1.83
CA GLY A 333 -12.32 22.44 -2.92
C GLY A 333 -12.81 21.61 -4.12
N ARG A 334 -13.11 22.29 -5.23
CA ARG A 334 -13.44 21.62 -6.50
C ARG A 334 -12.26 20.83 -7.06
N THR A 335 -11.05 21.29 -6.80
CA THR A 335 -9.81 20.59 -7.12
C THR A 335 -8.88 20.61 -5.93
N ASP A 336 -8.22 19.49 -5.65
CA ASP A 336 -7.28 19.37 -4.53
C ASP A 336 -6.13 18.42 -4.82
N ALA A 337 -5.15 18.34 -3.92
CA ALA A 337 -4.11 17.33 -4.02
C ALA A 337 -4.73 15.93 -3.89
N PRO A 338 -4.32 14.95 -4.71
CA PRO A 338 -4.91 13.61 -4.68
C PRO A 338 -4.71 12.91 -3.33
N VAL A 339 -3.59 13.17 -2.66
CA VAL A 339 -3.31 12.67 -1.29
C VAL A 339 -4.32 13.21 -0.29
N SER A 340 -4.76 14.47 -0.43
CA SER A 340 -5.82 15.05 0.41
C SER A 340 -7.16 14.35 0.19
N VAL A 341 -7.48 13.99 -1.06
CA VAL A 341 -8.69 13.23 -1.39
C VAL A 341 -8.66 11.84 -0.75
N LEU A 342 -7.54 11.12 -0.88
CA LEU A 342 -7.32 9.83 -0.23
C LEU A 342 -7.44 9.94 1.30
N ALA A 343 -6.81 10.95 1.91
CA ALA A 343 -6.87 11.20 3.34
C ALA A 343 -8.32 11.41 3.81
N THR A 344 -9.07 12.28 3.13
CA THR A 344 -10.49 12.53 3.45
C THR A 344 -11.34 11.27 3.30
N ALA A 345 -11.16 10.50 2.23
CA ALA A 345 -11.87 9.23 2.01
C ALA A 345 -11.62 8.21 3.14
N ALA A 346 -10.35 7.99 3.51
CA ALA A 346 -9.98 7.04 4.55
C ALA A 346 -10.49 7.49 5.93
N ARG A 347 -10.25 8.75 6.29
CA ARG A 347 -10.71 9.33 7.57
C ARG A 347 -12.23 9.30 7.69
N GLY A 348 -12.95 9.68 6.63
CA GLY A 348 -14.41 9.71 6.61
C GLY A 348 -15.03 8.34 6.82
N ALA A 349 -14.51 7.32 6.13
CA ALA A 349 -14.98 5.95 6.28
C ALA A 349 -14.69 5.37 7.67
N ILE A 350 -13.49 5.58 8.21
CA ILE A 350 -13.15 5.14 9.57
C ILE A 350 -14.07 5.80 10.60
N LEU A 351 -14.18 7.13 10.53
CA LEU A 351 -14.94 7.89 11.51
C LEU A 351 -16.43 7.52 11.46
N GLN A 352 -17.01 7.43 10.27
CA GLN A 352 -18.42 7.04 10.13
C GLN A 352 -18.68 5.57 10.48
N HIS A 353 -17.72 4.66 10.26
CA HIS A 353 -17.86 3.27 10.67
C HIS A 353 -17.98 3.14 12.20
N PHE A 354 -17.13 3.85 12.96
CA PHE A 354 -17.15 3.80 14.42
C PHE A 354 -18.15 4.78 15.06
N LEU A 355 -18.58 5.81 14.33
CA LEU A 355 -19.59 6.79 14.74
C LEU A 355 -20.68 6.91 13.68
N PRO A 356 -21.54 5.89 13.51
CA PRO A 356 -22.60 5.89 12.50
C PRO A 356 -23.78 6.74 12.97
N VAL A 357 -23.56 8.05 13.10
CA VAL A 357 -24.60 8.97 13.58
C VAL A 357 -25.34 9.58 12.39
N THR A 358 -26.56 9.10 12.20
CA THR A 358 -27.58 9.83 11.46
C THR A 358 -28.09 10.97 12.34
N VAL A 359 -28.24 12.16 11.79
CA VAL A 359 -28.61 13.37 12.50
C VAL A 359 -30.03 13.83 12.13
N ASN A 360 -30.95 13.68 13.08
CA ASN A 360 -32.05 14.64 13.27
C ASN A 360 -31.64 15.73 14.28
N GLY A 361 -32.49 16.75 14.50
CA GLY A 361 -32.15 17.92 15.34
C GLY A 361 -31.75 17.60 16.79
N VAL A 362 -32.26 16.50 17.38
CA VAL A 362 -31.91 16.06 18.75
C VAL A 362 -30.66 15.19 18.75
N GLU A 363 -30.50 14.33 17.75
CA GLU A 363 -29.32 13.47 17.59
C GLU A 363 -28.05 14.28 17.30
N ARG A 364 -28.17 15.43 16.63
CA ARG A 364 -27.04 16.30 16.33
C ARG A 364 -26.31 16.79 17.59
N LYS A 365 -27.03 17.24 18.62
CA LYS A 365 -26.42 17.66 19.89
C LYS A 365 -25.66 16.52 20.58
N LYS A 366 -26.17 15.28 20.52
CA LYS A 366 -25.49 14.10 21.07
C LYS A 366 -24.25 13.76 20.25
N ALA A 367 -24.33 13.90 18.93
CA ALA A 367 -23.22 13.70 18.01
C ALA A 367 -22.08 14.69 18.26
N ASP A 368 -22.40 15.97 18.46
CA ASP A 368 -21.42 17.02 18.75
C ASP A 368 -20.67 16.73 20.06
N VAL A 369 -21.38 16.24 21.08
CA VAL A 369 -20.76 15.81 22.34
C VAL A 369 -19.87 14.57 22.14
N ALA A 370 -20.32 13.59 21.37
CA ALA A 370 -19.52 12.40 21.06
C ALA A 370 -18.22 12.76 20.29
N LEU A 371 -18.31 13.68 19.33
CA LEU A 371 -17.15 14.22 18.61
C LEU A 371 -16.18 14.92 19.56
N ALA A 372 -16.67 15.73 20.49
CA ALA A 372 -15.82 16.41 21.48
C ALA A 372 -15.12 15.41 22.41
N ILE A 373 -15.80 14.35 22.85
CA ILE A 373 -15.20 13.29 23.67
C ILE A 373 -14.12 12.53 22.89
N LEU A 374 -14.37 12.25 21.62
CA LEU A 374 -13.45 11.50 20.76
C LEU A 374 -12.40 12.37 20.09
N GLN A 375 -12.39 13.67 20.34
CA GLN A 375 -11.45 14.61 19.72
C GLN A 375 -9.99 14.13 19.79
N PRO A 376 -9.44 13.64 20.92
CA PRO A 376 -8.05 13.18 20.95
C PRO A 376 -7.77 12.03 19.97
N LEU A 377 -8.71 11.10 19.83
CA LEU A 377 -8.60 9.97 18.89
C LEU A 377 -8.76 10.44 17.43
N ILE A 378 -9.66 11.40 17.19
CA ILE A 378 -9.86 12.00 15.88
C ILE A 378 -8.62 12.81 15.47
N GLU A 379 -7.99 13.52 16.38
CA GLU A 379 -6.78 14.31 16.11
C GLU A 379 -5.56 13.45 15.76
N GLU A 380 -5.46 12.20 16.23
CA GLU A 380 -4.45 11.25 15.74
C GLU A 380 -4.55 11.06 14.22
N LEU A 381 -5.76 11.15 13.64
CA LEU A 381 -5.96 11.02 12.20
C LEU A 381 -5.34 12.15 11.37
N LYS A 382 -4.83 13.23 11.98
CA LYS A 382 -4.02 14.26 11.30
C LYS A 382 -2.79 13.67 10.62
N GLY A 383 -2.25 12.60 11.19
CA GLY A 383 -1.09 11.88 10.66
C GLY A 383 -1.38 11.00 9.43
N VAL A 384 -2.65 10.79 9.09
CA VAL A 384 -3.06 9.94 7.96
C VAL A 384 -2.75 10.66 6.64
N TYR A 385 -1.87 10.05 5.84
CA TYR A 385 -1.47 10.51 4.50
C TYR A 385 -1.20 12.02 4.41
N LYS A 386 -0.03 12.40 4.92
CA LYS A 386 0.47 13.77 4.89
C LYS A 386 1.12 14.05 3.53
N ILE A 387 1.25 15.32 3.19
CA ILE A 387 2.18 15.74 2.15
C ILE A 387 3.57 15.81 2.82
N PRO A 388 4.60 15.10 2.33
CA PRO A 388 5.94 15.19 2.86
C PRO A 388 6.42 16.65 2.94
N GLY A 389 6.98 17.05 4.09
CA GLY A 389 7.51 18.40 4.30
C GLY A 389 6.50 19.47 4.73
N THR A 390 5.21 19.14 4.94
CA THR A 390 4.26 20.11 5.53
C THR A 390 4.43 20.25 7.05
N PRO A 391 4.45 21.49 7.60
CA PRO A 391 4.47 21.73 9.04
C PRO A 391 3.27 21.08 9.75
N GLY A 392 3.50 20.45 10.90
CA GLY A 392 2.48 19.69 11.64
C GLY A 392 2.74 18.19 11.70
N ALA A 393 3.75 17.69 10.98
CA ALA A 393 4.37 16.40 11.26
C ALA A 393 4.99 16.43 12.66
N GLY A 394 4.68 15.41 13.48
CA GLY A 394 5.25 15.09 14.79
C GLY A 394 6.17 16.11 15.48
N ARG A 395 5.82 16.49 16.71
CA ARG A 395 6.70 17.22 17.64
C ARG A 395 7.98 16.44 18.02
N TRP A 396 8.12 15.19 17.56
CA TRP A 396 9.17 14.28 17.97
C TRP A 396 10.26 14.17 16.90
N ALA A 397 11.43 14.74 17.17
CA ALA A 397 12.61 14.54 16.35
C ALA A 397 13.33 13.24 16.76
N CYS A 398 13.71 12.41 15.80
CA CYS A 398 14.59 11.27 16.04
C CYS A 398 15.96 11.77 16.51
N ARG A 399 16.20 11.76 17.82
CA ARG A 399 17.31 12.47 18.48
C ARG A 399 18.70 12.17 17.92
N ARG A 400 18.93 10.94 17.43
CA ARG A 400 20.23 10.52 16.91
C ARG A 400 20.36 10.71 15.40
N ALA A 401 19.25 10.81 14.68
CA ALA A 401 19.28 10.89 13.23
C ALA A 401 19.68 12.31 12.79
N PRO A 402 20.61 12.44 11.83
CA PRO A 402 20.99 13.76 11.31
C PRO A 402 19.82 14.43 10.60
N GLU A 403 19.80 15.76 10.58
CA GLU A 403 18.92 16.48 9.68
C GLU A 403 19.53 16.52 8.28
N THR A 404 18.83 15.95 7.31
CA THR A 404 19.18 16.09 5.90
C THR A 404 18.54 17.35 5.30
N PRO A 405 19.31 18.19 4.57
CA PRO A 405 18.80 19.47 4.04
C PRO A 405 17.92 19.29 2.80
N GLY A 406 17.98 18.11 2.17
CA GLY A 406 17.18 17.77 1.00
C GLY A 406 15.68 17.63 1.31
N LYS A 407 14.85 17.75 0.28
CA LYS A 407 13.39 17.73 0.41
C LYS A 407 12.79 16.35 0.13
N LEU A 408 13.57 15.43 -0.42
CA LEU A 408 13.11 14.14 -0.97
C LEU A 408 13.60 13.03 -0.04
N LYS A 409 12.85 12.81 1.03
CA LYS A 409 13.25 12.03 2.20
C LYS A 409 12.58 10.65 2.23
N PHE A 410 13.37 9.60 2.36
CA PHE A 410 12.85 8.25 2.51
C PHE A 410 13.07 7.73 3.93
N GLU A 411 12.16 6.90 4.41
CA GLU A 411 12.26 6.32 5.74
C GLU A 411 13.49 5.40 5.89
N ALA A 412 14.22 5.58 6.98
CA ALA A 412 15.30 4.73 7.43
C ALA A 412 14.75 3.76 8.49
N ARG A 413 14.27 2.60 8.04
CA ARG A 413 13.65 1.62 8.93
C ARG A 413 14.65 0.89 9.81
N VAL A 414 14.17 0.37 10.93
CA VAL A 414 14.90 -0.61 11.74
C VAL A 414 15.27 -1.85 10.90
N LEU A 415 16.53 -2.27 10.98
CA LEU A 415 17.12 -3.31 10.12
C LEU A 415 16.94 -4.74 10.62
N GLU A 416 16.19 -4.97 11.71
CA GLU A 416 15.90 -6.33 12.15
C GLU A 416 15.17 -7.12 11.05
N GLY A 417 15.70 -8.30 10.70
CA GLY A 417 15.16 -9.13 9.61
C GLY A 417 15.53 -8.67 8.19
N VAL A 418 16.34 -7.61 8.03
CA VAL A 418 16.68 -7.03 6.70
C VAL A 418 17.32 -8.03 5.73
N TRP A 419 17.98 -9.07 6.23
CA TRP A 419 18.55 -10.13 5.41
C TRP A 419 17.51 -10.76 4.47
N ALA A 420 16.25 -10.86 4.92
CA ALA A 420 15.15 -11.45 4.17
C ALA A 420 14.49 -10.51 3.15
N ALA A 421 15.01 -9.29 2.96
CA ALA A 421 14.31 -8.22 2.26
C ALA A 421 14.92 -7.80 0.91
N ALA A 422 15.92 -8.51 0.38
CA ALA A 422 16.54 -8.21 -0.91
C ALA A 422 15.55 -8.28 -2.10
N PRO A 423 15.67 -7.47 -3.15
CA PRO A 423 16.62 -6.38 -3.32
C PRO A 423 16.38 -5.20 -2.36
N TYR A 424 17.41 -4.40 -2.17
CA TYR A 424 17.46 -3.27 -1.25
C TYR A 424 17.13 -1.94 -1.93
N LEU A 425 17.01 -0.89 -1.10
CA LEU A 425 16.44 0.42 -1.43
C LEU A 425 14.94 0.39 -1.74
N HIS A 426 14.29 1.55 -1.73
CA HIS A 426 12.84 1.65 -1.91
C HIS A 426 12.38 1.12 -3.28
N ASN A 427 13.21 1.22 -4.32
CA ASN A 427 12.92 0.83 -5.70
C ASN A 427 13.52 -0.53 -6.09
N ALA A 428 13.99 -1.34 -5.13
CA ALA A 428 14.63 -2.65 -5.38
C ALA A 428 15.77 -2.61 -6.41
N SER A 429 16.61 -1.56 -6.38
CA SER A 429 17.69 -1.35 -7.35
C SER A 429 19.04 -1.96 -6.95
N VAL A 430 19.15 -2.57 -5.77
CA VAL A 430 20.43 -3.13 -5.28
C VAL A 430 20.24 -4.59 -4.85
N PRO A 431 20.94 -5.56 -5.46
CA PRO A 431 20.60 -6.98 -5.31
C PRO A 431 20.95 -7.57 -3.95
N SER A 432 22.01 -7.08 -3.28
CA SER A 432 22.55 -7.66 -2.05
C SER A 432 23.04 -6.59 -1.06
N LEU A 433 23.20 -6.93 0.21
CA LEU A 433 23.81 -6.00 1.18
C LEU A 433 25.28 -5.74 0.83
N ALA A 434 25.99 -6.73 0.28
CA ALA A 434 27.35 -6.54 -0.20
C ALA A 434 27.42 -5.45 -1.28
N GLU A 435 26.47 -5.42 -2.23
CA GLU A 435 26.36 -4.31 -3.19
C GLU A 435 25.93 -2.99 -2.53
N LEU A 436 25.01 -3.03 -1.56
CA LEU A 436 24.52 -1.82 -0.90
C LEU A 436 25.63 -1.05 -0.18
N LEU A 437 26.58 -1.79 0.41
CA LEU A 437 27.72 -1.25 1.15
C LEU A 437 28.86 -0.73 0.25
N LYS A 438 28.78 -0.93 -1.07
CA LYS A 438 29.70 -0.29 -2.02
C LYS A 438 29.32 1.18 -2.24
N PRO A 439 30.29 2.03 -2.64
CA PRO A 439 29.99 3.33 -3.20
C PRO A 439 28.96 3.22 -4.34
N PRO A 440 28.00 4.15 -4.48
CA PRO A 440 26.91 4.04 -5.45
C PRO A 440 27.36 3.77 -6.88
N GLN A 441 28.47 4.36 -7.32
CA GLN A 441 29.02 4.20 -8.66
C GLN A 441 29.64 2.82 -8.94
N ASP A 442 29.93 2.04 -7.89
CA ASP A 442 30.57 0.72 -7.98
C ASP A 442 29.56 -0.44 -7.83
N ARG A 443 28.28 -0.11 -7.67
CA ARG A 443 27.20 -1.10 -7.55
C ARG A 443 26.87 -1.70 -8.91
N ALA A 444 26.47 -2.97 -8.92
CA ALA A 444 25.94 -3.61 -10.12
C ALA A 444 24.78 -2.80 -10.74
N THR A 445 24.87 -2.50 -12.04
CA THR A 445 23.84 -1.76 -12.78
C THR A 445 22.68 -2.64 -13.25
N ASP A 446 22.94 -3.95 -13.37
CA ASP A 446 22.01 -4.95 -13.89
C ASP A 446 22.18 -6.27 -13.13
N PHE A 447 21.06 -6.93 -12.81
CA PHE A 447 21.05 -8.22 -12.13
C PHE A 447 19.74 -8.97 -12.42
N LYS A 448 19.75 -10.29 -12.20
CA LYS A 448 18.55 -11.13 -12.34
C LYS A 448 17.74 -11.09 -11.05
N VAL A 449 16.42 -10.96 -11.18
CA VAL A 449 15.48 -11.08 -10.06
C VAL A 449 14.94 -12.51 -10.03
N GLY A 450 15.03 -13.15 -8.86
CA GLY A 450 14.57 -14.52 -8.68
C GLY A 450 14.73 -14.99 -7.23
N PRO A 451 14.33 -16.23 -6.92
CA PRO A 451 14.40 -16.76 -5.57
C PRO A 451 15.83 -17.11 -5.14
N ALA A 452 16.76 -17.34 -6.07
CA ALA A 452 18.14 -17.70 -5.78
C ALA A 452 18.81 -16.66 -4.86
N TYR A 453 19.37 -17.13 -3.76
CA TYR A 453 19.85 -16.27 -2.68
C TYR A 453 21.29 -16.61 -2.29
N ASP A 454 22.14 -15.59 -2.26
CA ASP A 454 23.53 -15.68 -1.82
C ASP A 454 23.59 -15.31 -0.34
N VAL A 455 23.88 -16.31 0.50
CA VAL A 455 24.01 -16.18 1.95
C VAL A 455 25.20 -15.30 2.34
N SER A 456 26.29 -15.33 1.57
CA SER A 456 27.50 -14.53 1.83
C SER A 456 27.31 -13.07 1.45
N ALA A 457 26.66 -12.80 0.31
CA ALA A 457 26.35 -11.43 -0.12
C ALA A 457 25.12 -10.84 0.60
N VAL A 458 24.31 -11.70 1.23
CA VAL A 458 23.03 -11.38 1.87
C VAL A 458 22.10 -10.71 0.86
N GLY A 459 21.65 -11.47 -0.13
CA GLY A 459 20.70 -11.00 -1.14
C GLY A 459 20.53 -11.93 -2.32
N LEU A 460 20.18 -11.38 -3.47
CA LEU A 460 20.03 -12.15 -4.71
C LEU A 460 21.39 -12.71 -5.16
N ALA A 461 21.37 -13.97 -5.65
CA ALA A 461 22.53 -14.68 -6.17
C ALA A 461 22.79 -14.43 -7.67
#